data_AF-A0A4R8I341-F1
#
_entry.id   AF-A0A4R8I341-F1
#
_cell.length_a   1.000
_cell.length_b   1.000
_cell.length_c   1.000
_cell.angle_alpha   90.00
_cell.angle_beta   90.00
_cell.angle_gamma   90.00
#
_symmetry.space_group_name_H-M   'P 1'
#
loop_
_entity.id
_entity.type
_entity.pdbx_description
1 polymer ?
#
loop_
_entity_poly.entity_id
_entity_poly.type
_entity_poly.pdbx_seq_one_letter_code
_entity_poly.pdbx_strand_id
1 'polypeptide(L)' 'MNTILVGKDLIEKQKHLTKVGVSEDGWYTYYVDENSAKWILEYPNSEYHGGGLPQL' A
#
# COMPACT_ATOMS: atom_id res chain seq x y z
N MET A 1 9.85 -12.22 -7.11
CA MET A 1 8.46 -11.89 -7.50
C MET A 1 7.96 -10.93 -6.46
N ASN A 2 7.64 -9.69 -6.86
CA ASN A 2 7.04 -8.72 -5.95
C ASN A 2 5.53 -8.97 -6.00
N THR A 3 4.93 -9.34 -4.88
CA THR A 3 3.49 -9.55 -4.77
C THR A 3 2.81 -8.18 -4.72
N ILE A 4 1.91 -7.93 -5.66
CA ILE A 4 1.07 -6.73 -5.68
C ILE A 4 -0.35 -7.18 -5.32
N LEU A 5 -0.94 -6.58 -4.28
CA LEU A 5 -2.31 -6.83 -3.86
C LEU A 5 -3.19 -5.66 -4.27
N VAL A 6 -4.38 -5.95 -4.81
CA VAL A 6 -5.37 -4.95 -5.23
C VAL A 6 -6.77 -5.37 -4.81
N GLY A 7 -7.71 -4.43 -4.77
CA GLY A 7 -9.12 -4.73 -4.55
C GLY A 7 -9.39 -5.41 -3.19
N LYS A 8 -10.06 -6.58 -3.21
CA LYS A 8 -10.45 -7.27 -1.98
C LYS A 8 -9.25 -7.78 -1.20
N ASP A 9 -8.28 -8.41 -1.87
CA ASP A 9 -7.07 -8.95 -1.23
C ASP A 9 -6.25 -7.86 -0.52
N LEU A 10 -6.20 -6.66 -1.11
CA LEU A 10 -5.63 -5.48 -0.46
C LEU A 10 -6.37 -5.15 0.83
N ILE A 11 -7.69 -5.01 0.76
CA ILE A 11 -8.53 -4.64 1.91
C ILE A 11 -8.41 -5.67 3.03
N GLU A 12 -8.36 -6.96 2.70
CA GLU A 12 -8.20 -8.03 3.67
C GLU A 12 -6.81 -7.99 4.30
N LYS A 13 -5.75 -7.92 3.50
CA LYS A 13 -4.37 -7.86 4.01
C LYS A 13 -4.17 -6.64 4.90
N GLN A 14 -4.70 -5.48 4.51
CA GLN A 14 -4.56 -4.22 5.24
C GLN A 14 -5.11 -4.28 6.67
N LYS A 15 -6.10 -5.12 6.95
CA LYS A 15 -6.60 -5.34 8.32
C LYS A 15 -5.57 -5.97 9.25
N HIS A 16 -4.60 -6.69 8.68
CA HIS A 16 -3.49 -7.33 9.40
C HIS A 16 -2.20 -6.50 9.35
N LEU A 17 -2.26 -5.29 8.79
CA LEU A 17 -1.12 -4.39 8.67
C LEU A 17 -1.20 -3.27 9.71
N THR A 18 -0.06 -3.00 10.36
CA THR A 18 0.10 -1.84 11.21
C THR A 18 0.74 -0.71 10.41
N LYS A 19 0.07 0.45 10.35
CA LYS A 19 0.63 1.65 9.71
C LYS A 19 1.79 2.16 10.54
N VAL A 20 2.97 2.30 9.92
CA VAL A 20 4.18 2.77 10.58
C VAL A 20 4.62 4.17 10.12
N GLY A 21 4.10 4.65 8.99
CA GLY A 21 4.44 5.99 8.50
C GLY A 21 3.77 6.34 7.19
N VAL A 22 4.06 7.54 6.71
CA VAL A 22 3.69 8.06 5.40
C VAL A 22 4.93 8.74 4.81
N SER A 23 5.13 8.72 3.50
CA SER A 23 6.18 9.49 2.83
C SER A 23 5.99 10.99 3.04
N GLU A 24 7.07 11.77 2.91
CA GLU A 24 7.05 13.23 3.04
C GLU A 24 6.13 13.88 1.99
N ASP A 25 6.06 13.29 0.80
CA ASP A 25 5.18 13.68 -0.31
C ASP A 25 3.71 13.23 -0.12
N GLY A 26 3.42 12.37 0.85
CA GLY A 26 2.08 11.88 1.17
C GLY A 26 1.54 10.74 0.29
N TRP A 27 2.27 10.32 -0.75
CA TRP A 27 1.81 9.31 -1.71
C TRP A 27 1.96 7.86 -1.25
N TYR A 28 2.93 7.59 -0.39
CA TYR A 28 3.24 6.25 0.09
C TYR A 28 2.82 6.12 1.56
N THR A 29 2.05 5.10 1.87
CA THR A 29 1.82 4.72 3.27
C THR A 29 2.58 3.44 3.58
N TYR A 30 3.43 3.49 4.60
CA TYR A 30 4.25 2.38 5.03
C TYR A 30 3.52 1.55 6.08
N TYR A 31 3.55 0.25 5.89
CA TYR A 31 2.90 -0.75 6.73
C TYR A 31 3.88 -1.85 7.12
N VAL A 32 3.62 -2.49 8.26
CA VAL A 32 4.33 -3.69 8.72
C VAL A 32 3.31 -4.75 9.14
N ASP A 33 3.52 -6.00 8.74
CA ASP A 33 2.69 -7.14 9.18
C ASP A 33 3.26 -7.86 10.42
N GLU A 34 2.51 -8.81 10.97
CA GLU A 34 2.88 -9.60 12.15
C GLU A 34 4.25 -10.32 12.06
N ASN A 35 4.69 -10.65 10.85
CA ASN A 35 5.98 -11.27 10.54
C ASN A 35 7.10 -10.24 10.34
N SER A 36 6.86 -8.96 10.64
CA SER A 36 7.77 -7.84 10.37
C SER A 36 8.08 -7.61 8.88
N ALA A 37 7.26 -8.15 7.97
CA ALA A 37 7.40 -7.84 6.55
C ALA A 37 6.88 -6.42 6.28
N LYS A 38 7.57 -5.70 5.40
CA LYS A 38 7.27 -4.31 5.06
C LYS A 38 6.39 -4.26 3.82
N TRP A 39 5.41 -3.38 3.87
CA TRP A 39 4.38 -3.23 2.86
C TRP A 39 4.21 -1.74 2.53
N ILE A 40 3.96 -1.43 1.26
CA ILE A 40 3.82 -0.05 0.79
C ILE A 40 2.48 0.06 0.08
N LEU A 41 1.59 0.86 0.64
CA LEU A 41 0.37 1.24 -0.05
C LEU A 41 0.66 2.46 -0.92
N GLU A 42 0.40 2.34 -2.21
CA GLU A 42 0.59 3.40 -3.19
C GLU A 42 -0.58 3.47 -4.18
N TYR A 43 -0.66 4.59 -4.88
CA TYR A 43 -1.58 4.79 -6.00
C TYR A 43 -0.77 4.83 -7.31
N PRO A 44 -0.72 3.72 -8.07
CA PRO A 44 0.08 3.66 -9.29
C PRO A 44 -0.39 4.69 -10.31
N ASN A 45 0.52 5.25 -11.10
CA ASN A 45 0.20 6.26 -12.12
C ASN A 45 -0.52 7.50 -11.57
N SER A 46 -0.21 7.91 -10.34
CA SER A 46 -0.75 9.13 -9.70
C SER A 46 -0.52 10.40 -10.54
N GLU A 47 0.48 10.39 -11.42
CA GLU A 47 0.78 11.43 -12.41
C GLU A 47 -0.29 11.59 -13.51
N TYR A 48 -1.13 10.58 -13.76
CA TYR A 48 -2.22 10.64 -14.74
C TYR A 48 -3.54 10.98 -14.05
N HIS A 49 -3.79 12.29 -13.84
CA HIS A 49 -5.09 12.92 -13.54
C HIS A 49 -6.22 11.98 -13.06
N GLY A 50 -6.07 11.40 -11.88
CA GLY A 50 -7.05 10.47 -11.31
C GLY A 50 -6.45 9.26 -10.61
N GLY A 51 -5.20 8.89 -10.92
CA GLY A 51 -4.49 7.80 -10.29
C GLY A 51 -5.10 6.42 -10.56
N GLY A 52 -4.26 5.39 -10.55
CA GLY A 52 -4.70 4.00 -10.52
C GLY A 52 -5.31 3.64 -9.16
N LEU A 53 -6.04 2.54 -9.13
CA LEU A 53 -6.57 2.00 -7.88
C LEU A 53 -5.42 1.69 -6.91
N PRO A 54 -5.63 1.87 -5.58
CA PRO A 54 -4.60 1.60 -4.60
C PRO A 54 -4.11 0.15 -4.70
N GLN A 55 -2.81 -0.01 -4.51
CA GLN A 55 -2.14 -1.30 -4.48
C GLN A 55 -1.19 -1.40 -3.28
N LEU A 56 -0.94 -2.63 -2.83
CA LEU A 56 -0.10 -2.98 -1.68
C LEU A 56 1.02 -3.94 -2.07
#